data_AF-A0A916YE86-F1
#
_entry.id   AF-A0A916YE86-F1
#
_cell.length_a   1.000
_cell.length_b   1.000
_cell.length_c   1.000
_cell.angle_alpha   90.00
_cell.angle_beta   90.00
_cell.angle_gamma   90.00
#
_symmetry.space_group_name_H-M   'P 1'
#
loop_
_entity.id
_entity.type
_entity.pdbx_description
1 polymer ?
#
loop_
_entity_poly.entity_id
_entity_poly.type
_entity_poly.pdbx_seq_one_letter_code
_entity_poly.pdbx_strand_id
1 'polypeptide(L)'
;MCTPDSLVPTAELGIHGIIEFGNRTMTGVVGIVALVVLLLVLHAAGGRRSLVPALVFAVGGVVGAIGAYLGFTAMGFSGAVPLSVVLLLAAVAGAVHSLVITRVRRDLVTLAWIVLVGVMAQAVVGGSAVLTGLNPFIVGFHYASSLLLVCVTAAFLVRMNATSGPRELTVPRGYAILVHVGSLVLAATIAFGVLTTANGPHSGDEYVIRTGFDATILAHVHSWPGYAMSGIALAIVVLAWLRGLPTRGWSVTFLAVLIVQVLVGVWQANASLPPLLVGVHMVLAALSAAAYVALVLRMKRPISGSPSTPR
;
A
#
# COMPACT_ATOMS: atom_id res chain seq x y z
N MET A 1 14.27 -24.02 4.32
CA MET A 1 13.59 -25.16 3.70
C MET A 1 12.70 -25.82 4.72
N CYS A 2 11.38 -25.66 4.61
CA CYS A 2 10.46 -26.63 5.20
C CYS A 2 10.74 -27.96 4.48
N THR A 3 11.55 -28.83 5.08
CA THR A 3 11.68 -30.19 4.58
C THR A 3 10.39 -30.95 4.93
N PRO A 4 10.08 -32.06 4.24
CA PRO A 4 9.02 -32.96 4.67
C PRO A 4 9.13 -33.34 6.16
N ASP A 5 10.34 -33.28 6.71
CA ASP A 5 10.68 -33.68 8.08
C ASP A 5 10.56 -32.55 9.12
N SER A 6 10.44 -31.28 8.72
CA SER A 6 10.32 -30.16 9.66
C SER A 6 9.39 -29.06 9.16
N LEU A 7 8.31 -28.85 9.92
CA LEU A 7 7.33 -27.77 9.72
C LEU A 7 7.77 -26.43 10.34
N VAL A 8 8.88 -26.42 11.07
CA VAL A 8 9.45 -25.23 11.72
C VAL A 8 10.88 -24.98 11.24
N PRO A 9 11.35 -23.70 11.21
CA PRO A 9 12.71 -23.39 10.81
C PRO A 9 13.71 -24.03 11.77
N THR A 10 14.64 -24.80 11.23
CA THR A 10 15.79 -25.36 11.96
C THR A 10 16.93 -24.35 12.03
N ALA A 11 17.81 -24.48 13.03
CA ALA A 11 18.94 -23.57 13.21
C ALA A 11 19.86 -23.51 11.97
N GLU A 12 19.95 -24.59 11.21
CA GLU A 12 20.74 -24.71 9.97
C GLU A 12 20.24 -23.82 8.83
N LEU A 13 18.96 -23.43 8.85
CA LEU A 13 18.35 -22.57 7.83
C LEU A 13 18.55 -21.08 8.10
N GLY A 14 19.12 -20.74 9.27
CA GLY A 14 19.41 -19.37 9.67
C GLY A 14 18.22 -18.42 9.52
N ILE A 15 18.52 -17.16 9.19
CA ILE A 15 17.52 -16.09 9.08
C ILE A 15 16.55 -16.33 7.91
N HIS A 16 17.00 -17.00 6.85
CA HIS A 16 16.21 -17.31 5.66
C HIS A 16 15.06 -18.26 5.98
N GLY A 17 15.31 -19.29 6.80
CA GLY A 17 14.26 -20.19 7.28
C GLY A 17 13.16 -19.47 8.05
N ILE A 18 13.52 -18.49 8.88
CA ILE A 18 12.58 -17.69 9.67
C ILE A 18 11.74 -16.78 8.76
N ILE A 19 12.36 -16.13 7.77
CA ILE A 19 11.66 -15.27 6.80
C ILE A 19 10.64 -16.08 5.99
N GLU A 20 11.05 -17.24 5.46
CA GLU A 20 10.17 -18.09 4.66
C GLU A 20 8.99 -18.62 5.50
N PHE A 21 9.27 -19.13 6.70
CA PHE A 21 8.23 -19.58 7.64
C PHE A 21 7.28 -18.43 8.01
N GLY A 22 7.83 -17.24 8.26
CA GLY A 22 7.08 -16.01 8.51
C GLY A 22 6.14 -15.67 7.36
N ASN A 23 6.62 -15.67 6.11
CA ASN A 23 5.82 -15.38 4.93
C ASN A 23 4.68 -16.40 4.72
N ARG A 24 4.94 -17.69 4.91
CA ARG A 24 3.91 -18.73 4.83
C ARG A 24 2.85 -18.57 5.93
N THR A 25 3.29 -18.33 7.17
CA THR A 25 2.40 -18.12 8.32
C THR A 25 1.56 -16.86 8.15
N MET A 26 2.19 -15.77 7.71
CA MET A 26 1.50 -14.49 7.46
C MET A 26 0.49 -14.59 6.32
N THR A 27 0.71 -15.43 5.32
CA THR A 27 -0.30 -15.68 4.28
C THR A 27 -1.60 -16.23 4.90
N GLY A 28 -1.49 -17.16 5.85
CA GLY A 28 -2.64 -17.68 6.60
C GLY A 28 -3.29 -16.62 7.48
N VAL A 29 -2.51 -15.89 8.28
CA VAL A 29 -3.01 -14.82 9.17
C VAL A 29 -3.71 -13.72 8.38
N VAL A 30 -3.08 -13.22 7.32
CA VAL A 30 -3.65 -12.18 6.43
C VAL A 30 -4.90 -12.72 5.73
N GLY A 31 -4.91 -13.99 5.32
CA GLY A 31 -6.11 -14.64 4.76
C GLY A 31 -7.28 -14.65 5.75
N ILE A 32 -7.03 -14.97 7.03
CA ILE A 32 -8.05 -14.94 8.08
C ILE A 32 -8.54 -13.50 8.31
N VAL A 33 -7.64 -12.53 8.44
CA VAL A 33 -8.01 -11.12 8.63
C VAL A 33 -8.82 -10.60 7.44
N ALA A 34 -8.42 -10.93 6.21
CA ALA A 34 -9.15 -10.56 5.00
C ALA A 34 -10.56 -11.17 4.99
N LEU A 35 -10.70 -12.44 5.40
CA LEU A 35 -12.01 -13.09 5.55
C LEU A 35 -12.87 -12.40 6.62
N VAL A 36 -12.31 -12.09 7.79
CA VAL A 36 -13.02 -11.38 8.86
C VAL A 36 -13.49 -10.00 8.38
N VAL A 37 -12.62 -9.23 7.73
CA VAL A 37 -12.97 -7.92 7.15
C VAL A 37 -14.06 -8.07 6.11
N LEU A 38 -13.99 -9.06 5.22
CA LEU A 38 -15.03 -9.34 4.24
C LEU A 38 -16.38 -9.62 4.92
N LEU A 39 -16.40 -10.48 5.94
CA LEU A 39 -17.62 -10.81 6.69
C LEU A 39 -18.19 -9.59 7.42
N LEU A 40 -17.34 -8.77 8.04
CA LEU A 40 -17.76 -7.53 8.71
C LEU A 40 -18.29 -6.50 7.72
N VAL A 41 -17.67 -6.35 6.54
CA VAL A 41 -18.16 -5.47 5.47
C VAL A 41 -19.49 -5.97 4.94
N LEU A 42 -19.64 -7.27 4.70
CA LEU A 42 -20.91 -7.85 4.26
C LEU A 42 -22.00 -7.65 5.32
N HIS A 43 -21.67 -7.79 6.61
CA HIS A 43 -22.60 -7.53 7.72
C HIS A 43 -22.99 -6.04 7.83
N ALA A 44 -22.03 -5.14 7.68
CA ALA A 44 -22.23 -3.70 7.87
C ALA A 44 -22.84 -2.98 6.64
N ALA A 45 -22.48 -3.41 5.43
CA ALA A 45 -22.84 -2.75 4.18
C ALA A 45 -23.99 -3.44 3.42
N GLY A 46 -24.30 -4.70 3.73
CA GLY A 46 -25.26 -5.50 2.99
C GLY A 46 -26.38 -6.06 3.87
N GLY A 47 -27.60 -5.54 3.71
CA GLY A 47 -28.77 -6.37 4.02
C GLY A 47 -28.70 -7.69 3.22
N ARG A 48 -29.45 -8.73 3.62
CA ARG A 48 -29.45 -10.10 3.04
C ARG A 48 -29.39 -10.18 1.49
N ARG A 49 -29.81 -9.12 0.77
CA ARG A 49 -29.85 -9.02 -0.70
C ARG A 49 -28.48 -8.97 -1.40
N SER A 50 -27.43 -8.42 -0.79
CA SER A 50 -26.07 -8.38 -1.39
C SER A 50 -25.17 -9.52 -0.92
N LEU A 51 -25.52 -10.17 0.20
CA LEU A 51 -24.78 -11.31 0.75
C LEU A 51 -24.92 -12.57 -0.12
N VAL A 52 -26.14 -12.90 -0.56
CA VAL A 52 -26.40 -14.14 -1.31
C VAL A 52 -25.66 -14.14 -2.66
N PRO A 53 -25.70 -13.08 -3.49
CA PRO A 53 -24.91 -13.03 -4.72
C PRO A 53 -23.41 -13.14 -4.47
N ALA A 54 -22.88 -12.47 -3.43
CA ALA A 54 -21.46 -12.53 -3.10
C ALA A 54 -21.00 -13.93 -2.66
N LEU A 55 -21.82 -14.63 -1.88
CA LEU A 55 -21.55 -16.01 -1.46
C LEU A 55 -21.65 -16.99 -2.63
N VAL A 56 -22.69 -16.88 -3.47
CA VAL A 56 -22.82 -17.69 -4.68
C VAL A 56 -21.62 -17.47 -5.59
N PHE A 57 -21.18 -16.22 -5.70
CA PHE A 57 -20.01 -15.84 -6.48
C PHE A 57 -18.72 -16.48 -5.94
N ALA A 58 -18.46 -16.34 -4.64
CA ALA A 58 -17.26 -16.88 -3.99
C ALA A 58 -17.22 -18.41 -4.03
N VAL A 59 -18.31 -19.06 -3.62
CA VAL A 59 -18.42 -20.53 -3.61
C VAL A 59 -18.37 -21.08 -5.03
N GLY A 60 -19.09 -20.46 -5.96
CA GLY A 60 -19.07 -20.85 -7.38
C GLY A 60 -17.68 -20.72 -8.00
N GLY A 61 -16.95 -19.64 -7.68
CA GLY A 61 -15.57 -19.44 -8.11
C GLY A 61 -14.62 -20.52 -7.59
N VAL A 62 -14.73 -20.89 -6.31
CA VAL A 62 -13.92 -21.97 -5.71
C VAL A 62 -14.25 -23.33 -6.32
N VAL A 63 -15.53 -23.66 -6.45
CA VAL A 63 -15.96 -24.93 -7.08
C VAL A 63 -15.48 -25.02 -8.53
N GLY A 64 -15.64 -23.93 -9.29
CA GLY A 64 -15.15 -23.85 -10.66
C GLY A 64 -13.64 -24.00 -10.75
N ALA A 65 -12.89 -23.40 -9.83
CA ALA A 65 -11.44 -23.50 -9.79
C ALA A 65 -10.95 -24.93 -9.46
N ILE A 66 -11.58 -25.59 -8.49
CA ILE A 66 -11.30 -26.99 -8.16
C ILE A 66 -11.62 -27.88 -9.37
N GLY A 67 -12.76 -27.68 -10.02
CA GLY A 67 -13.14 -28.42 -11.23
C GLY A 67 -12.12 -28.25 -12.36
N ALA A 68 -11.67 -27.02 -12.61
CA ALA A 68 -10.63 -26.73 -13.60
C ALA A 68 -9.29 -27.39 -13.25
N TYR A 69 -8.87 -27.34 -11.98
CA TYR A 69 -7.66 -28.01 -11.52
C TYR A 69 -7.72 -29.52 -11.75
N LEU A 70 -8.80 -30.17 -11.32
CA LEU A 70 -8.99 -31.61 -11.49
C LEU A 70 -9.06 -32.00 -12.98
N GLY A 71 -9.75 -31.22 -13.80
CA GLY A 71 -9.85 -31.46 -15.25
C GLY A 71 -8.51 -31.36 -15.98
N PHE A 72 -7.73 -30.30 -15.70
CA PHE A 72 -6.39 -30.16 -16.28
C PHE A 72 -5.42 -31.24 -15.79
N THR A 73 -5.51 -31.61 -14.51
CA THR A 73 -4.72 -32.72 -13.95
C THR A 73 -5.05 -34.04 -14.64
N ALA A 74 -6.34 -34.31 -14.90
CA ALA A 74 -6.78 -35.49 -15.63
C ALA A 74 -6.29 -35.51 -17.10
N MET A 75 -6.02 -34.34 -17.68
CA MET A 75 -5.42 -34.19 -19.03
C MET A 75 -3.88 -34.26 -19.03
N GLY A 76 -3.26 -34.56 -17.89
CA GLY A 76 -1.81 -34.69 -17.76
C GLY A 76 -1.06 -33.38 -17.51
N PHE A 77 -1.78 -32.26 -17.27
CA PHE A 77 -1.14 -30.99 -16.92
C PHE A 77 -0.95 -30.89 -15.40
N SER A 78 0.27 -30.64 -14.96
CA SER A 78 0.58 -30.41 -13.53
C SER A 78 0.67 -28.92 -13.21
N GLY A 79 0.12 -28.51 -12.05
CA GLY A 79 0.30 -27.18 -11.49
C GLY A 79 -1.01 -26.46 -11.16
N ALA A 80 -0.92 -25.43 -10.31
CA ALA A 80 -2.08 -24.68 -9.83
C ALA A 80 -2.51 -23.54 -10.75
N VAL A 81 -1.88 -23.37 -11.93
CA VAL A 81 -2.19 -22.26 -12.85
C VAL A 81 -3.67 -22.22 -13.26
N PRO A 82 -4.32 -23.34 -13.65
CA PRO A 82 -5.75 -23.32 -14.01
C PRO A 82 -6.65 -22.88 -12.84
N LEU A 83 -6.33 -23.33 -11.62
CA LEU A 83 -7.03 -22.94 -10.39
C LEU A 83 -6.94 -21.42 -10.19
N SER A 84 -5.72 -20.86 -10.25
CA SER A 84 -5.46 -19.43 -10.05
C SER A 84 -6.15 -18.56 -11.11
N VAL A 85 -6.15 -18.99 -12.38
CA VAL A 85 -6.82 -18.27 -13.47
C VAL A 85 -8.32 -18.23 -13.25
N VAL A 86 -8.96 -19.35 -12.88
CA VAL A 86 -10.41 -19.38 -12.63
C VAL A 86 -10.80 -18.55 -11.41
N LEU A 87 -10.02 -18.62 -10.32
CA LEU A 87 -10.26 -17.76 -9.15
C LEU A 87 -10.12 -16.27 -9.48
N LEU A 88 -9.14 -15.89 -10.32
CA LEU A 88 -8.96 -14.52 -10.77
C LEU A 88 -10.14 -14.04 -11.63
N LEU A 89 -10.53 -14.83 -12.64
CA LEU A 89 -11.68 -14.52 -13.50
C LEU A 89 -12.97 -14.41 -12.69
N ALA A 90 -13.13 -15.27 -11.70
CA ALA A 90 -14.20 -15.14 -10.74
C ALA A 90 -14.07 -13.78 -10.04
N ALA A 91 -13.02 -13.50 -9.29
CA ALA A 91 -12.88 -12.23 -8.56
C ALA A 91 -13.19 -10.98 -9.43
N VAL A 92 -12.75 -10.97 -10.69
CA VAL A 92 -13.07 -9.91 -11.67
C VAL A 92 -14.57 -9.85 -11.98
N ALA A 93 -15.22 -10.97 -12.31
CA ALA A 93 -16.65 -11.00 -12.60
C ALA A 93 -17.50 -10.58 -11.39
N GLY A 94 -17.10 -10.96 -10.17
CA GLY A 94 -17.75 -10.53 -8.93
C GLY A 94 -17.61 -9.02 -8.71
N ALA A 95 -16.42 -8.47 -8.96
CA ALA A 95 -16.18 -7.02 -8.89
C ALA A 95 -17.03 -6.26 -9.93
N VAL A 96 -17.07 -6.72 -11.18
CA VAL A 96 -17.91 -6.12 -12.24
C VAL A 96 -19.39 -6.19 -11.88
N HIS A 97 -19.88 -7.35 -11.42
CA HIS A 97 -21.26 -7.51 -11.00
C HIS A 97 -21.61 -6.57 -9.84
N SER A 98 -20.72 -6.41 -8.87
CA SER A 98 -20.88 -5.44 -7.78
C SER A 98 -21.06 -4.00 -8.29
N LEU A 99 -20.39 -3.60 -9.38
CA LEU A 99 -20.60 -2.26 -9.95
C LEU A 99 -21.97 -2.09 -10.59
N VAL A 100 -22.49 -3.14 -11.21
CA VAL A 100 -23.77 -3.09 -11.93
C VAL A 100 -24.94 -2.96 -10.96
N ILE A 101 -24.83 -3.58 -9.77
CA ILE A 101 -25.92 -3.66 -8.80
C ILE A 101 -25.93 -2.55 -7.74
N THR A 102 -24.82 -1.81 -7.57
CA THR A 102 -24.70 -0.80 -6.51
C THR A 102 -24.94 0.60 -7.08
N ARG A 103 -25.70 1.47 -6.40
CA ARG A 103 -25.75 2.91 -6.77
C ARG A 103 -24.42 3.55 -6.38
N VAL A 104 -23.64 3.96 -7.38
CA VAL A 104 -22.21 4.21 -7.19
C VAL A 104 -21.88 5.70 -7.03
N ARG A 105 -21.21 6.02 -5.91
CA ARG A 105 -20.34 7.19 -5.82
C ARG A 105 -19.12 7.02 -6.73
N ARG A 106 -19.16 7.66 -7.92
CA ARG A 106 -18.15 7.51 -8.98
C ARG A 106 -16.72 7.72 -8.46
N ASP A 107 -16.51 8.66 -7.54
CA ASP A 107 -15.19 8.91 -6.94
C ASP A 107 -14.63 7.69 -6.20
N LEU A 108 -15.47 7.01 -5.39
CA LEU A 108 -15.04 5.84 -4.63
C LEU A 108 -14.78 4.63 -5.54
N VAL A 109 -15.62 4.45 -6.56
CA VAL A 109 -15.42 3.34 -7.51
C VAL A 109 -14.20 3.56 -8.38
N THR A 110 -13.91 4.79 -8.83
CA THR A 110 -12.66 5.08 -9.53
C THR A 110 -11.45 4.75 -8.66
N LEU A 111 -11.43 5.18 -7.39
CA LEU A 111 -10.33 4.88 -6.48
C LEU A 111 -10.19 3.37 -6.22
N ALA A 112 -11.31 2.65 -6.02
CA ALA A 112 -11.30 1.20 -5.82
C ALA A 112 -10.76 0.45 -7.05
N TRP A 113 -11.14 0.85 -8.27
CA TRP A 113 -10.60 0.27 -9.49
C TRP A 113 -9.13 0.58 -9.71
N ILE A 114 -8.69 1.80 -9.40
CA ILE A 114 -7.26 2.13 -9.45
C ILE A 114 -6.47 1.20 -8.53
N VAL A 115 -6.97 0.95 -7.30
CA VAL A 115 -6.34 0.00 -6.37
C VAL A 115 -6.38 -1.43 -6.93
N LEU A 116 -7.54 -1.92 -7.37
CA LEU A 116 -7.69 -3.29 -7.87
C LEU A 116 -6.78 -3.55 -9.08
N VAL A 117 -6.87 -2.72 -10.12
CA VAL A 117 -6.03 -2.82 -11.32
C VAL A 117 -4.56 -2.64 -10.96
N GLY A 118 -4.26 -1.68 -10.09
CA GLY A 118 -2.90 -1.42 -9.62
C GLY A 118 -2.27 -2.62 -8.91
N VAL A 119 -3.00 -3.28 -8.01
CA VAL A 119 -2.54 -4.49 -7.31
C VAL A 119 -2.32 -5.65 -8.29
N MET A 120 -3.21 -5.83 -9.27
CA MET A 120 -3.02 -6.84 -10.31
C MET A 120 -1.76 -6.53 -11.16
N ALA A 121 -1.55 -5.27 -11.52
CA ALA A 121 -0.34 -4.84 -12.22
C ALA A 121 0.93 -5.06 -11.36
N GLN A 122 0.85 -4.84 -10.03
CA GLN A 122 1.97 -5.12 -9.12
C GLN A 122 2.37 -6.58 -9.11
N ALA A 123 1.43 -7.53 -9.26
CA ALA A 123 1.78 -8.95 -9.35
C ALA A 123 2.68 -9.23 -10.57
N VAL A 124 2.40 -8.58 -11.71
CA VAL A 124 3.23 -8.68 -12.92
C VAL A 124 4.60 -8.04 -12.70
N VAL A 125 4.64 -6.84 -12.12
CA VAL A 125 5.89 -6.10 -11.86
C VAL A 125 6.76 -6.83 -10.82
N GLY A 126 6.16 -7.37 -9.76
CA GLY A 126 6.86 -8.14 -8.74
C GLY A 126 7.40 -9.45 -9.29
N GLY A 127 6.59 -10.16 -10.09
CA GLY A 127 7.03 -11.37 -10.79
C GLY A 127 8.18 -11.11 -11.77
N SER A 128 8.12 -10.02 -12.54
CA SER A 128 9.20 -9.65 -13.46
C SER A 128 10.48 -9.24 -12.72
N ALA A 129 10.37 -8.65 -11.52
CA ALA A 129 11.53 -8.34 -10.69
C ALA A 129 12.32 -9.61 -10.35
N VAL A 130 11.64 -10.72 -10.02
CA VAL A 130 12.30 -12.01 -9.74
C VAL A 130 12.97 -12.56 -10.99
N LEU A 131 12.27 -12.57 -12.14
CA LEU A 131 12.80 -13.12 -13.40
C LEU A 131 14.02 -12.35 -13.92
N THR A 132 14.17 -11.08 -13.54
CA THR A 132 15.27 -10.21 -13.96
C THR A 132 16.42 -10.15 -12.94
N GLY A 133 16.45 -11.08 -11.97
CA GLY A 133 17.48 -11.10 -10.94
C GLY A 133 17.42 -9.90 -10.01
N LEU A 134 16.20 -9.48 -9.65
CA LEU A 134 15.91 -8.32 -8.81
C LEU A 134 16.48 -7.02 -9.37
N ASN A 135 16.30 -6.73 -10.66
CA ASN A 135 16.77 -5.47 -11.26
C ASN A 135 16.35 -4.26 -10.38
N PRO A 136 17.30 -3.41 -9.96
CA PRO A 136 17.04 -2.42 -8.91
C PRO A 136 16.04 -1.34 -9.35
N PHE A 137 15.94 -1.06 -10.65
CA PHE A 137 14.94 -0.16 -11.20
C PHE A 137 13.53 -0.77 -11.18
N ILE A 138 13.41 -2.07 -11.44
CA ILE A 138 12.11 -2.77 -11.38
C ILE A 138 11.64 -2.88 -9.93
N VAL A 139 12.53 -3.27 -9.00
CA VAL A 139 12.21 -3.32 -7.57
C VAL A 139 11.85 -1.93 -7.03
N GLY A 140 12.61 -0.90 -7.40
CA GLY A 140 12.32 0.48 -7.03
C GLY A 140 10.98 0.98 -7.59
N PHE A 141 10.69 0.65 -8.85
CA PHE A 141 9.39 0.94 -9.47
C PHE A 141 8.24 0.21 -8.77
N HIS A 142 8.41 -1.08 -8.46
CA HIS A 142 7.44 -1.88 -7.70
C HIS A 142 7.10 -1.22 -6.36
N TYR A 143 8.12 -0.83 -5.59
CA TYR A 143 7.90 -0.15 -4.32
C TYR A 143 7.23 1.24 -4.48
N ALA A 144 7.74 2.09 -5.39
CA ALA A 144 7.21 3.44 -5.59
C ALA A 144 5.74 3.42 -6.05
N SER A 145 5.40 2.53 -6.97
CA SER A 145 4.03 2.35 -7.45
C SER A 145 3.13 1.71 -6.39
N SER A 146 3.64 0.79 -5.56
CA SER A 146 2.91 0.27 -4.39
C SER A 146 2.59 1.39 -3.38
N LEU A 147 3.54 2.28 -3.10
CA LEU A 147 3.33 3.43 -2.22
C LEU A 147 2.30 4.41 -2.81
N LEU A 148 2.27 4.59 -4.14
CA LEU A 148 1.22 5.35 -4.80
C LEU A 148 -0.17 4.71 -4.60
N LEU A 149 -0.28 3.38 -4.66
CA LEU A 149 -1.53 2.67 -4.35
C LEU A 149 -1.94 2.83 -2.88
N VAL A 150 -0.98 2.89 -1.96
CA VAL A 150 -1.24 3.25 -0.54
C VAL A 150 -1.83 4.66 -0.44
N CYS A 151 -1.28 5.64 -1.18
CA CYS A 151 -1.84 6.99 -1.25
C CYS A 151 -3.28 7.02 -1.80
N VAL A 152 -3.55 6.25 -2.87
CA VAL A 152 -4.91 6.11 -3.43
C VAL A 152 -5.86 5.47 -2.41
N THR A 153 -5.38 4.46 -1.68
CA THR A 153 -6.16 3.77 -0.63
C THR A 153 -6.45 4.70 0.55
N ALA A 154 -5.48 5.50 0.98
CA ALA A 154 -5.68 6.53 2.00
C ALA A 154 -6.74 7.57 1.54
N ALA A 155 -6.68 7.98 0.27
CA ALA A 155 -7.69 8.85 -0.31
C ALA A 155 -9.07 8.17 -0.32
N PHE A 156 -9.17 6.89 -0.68
CA PHE A 156 -10.41 6.12 -0.63
C PHE A 156 -11.02 6.12 0.78
N LEU A 157 -10.22 5.80 1.81
CA LEU A 157 -10.68 5.75 3.20
C LEU A 157 -11.19 7.11 3.71
N VAL A 158 -10.49 8.19 3.37
CA VAL A 158 -10.92 9.55 3.73
C VAL A 158 -12.20 9.95 2.97
N ARG A 159 -12.31 9.58 1.68
CA ARG A 159 -13.46 9.91 0.83
C ARG A 159 -14.70 9.10 1.17
N MET A 160 -14.54 7.86 1.61
CA MET A 160 -15.64 6.94 1.96
C MET A 160 -16.52 7.53 3.07
N ASN A 161 -15.89 8.17 4.06
CA ASN A 161 -16.58 8.81 5.19
C ASN A 161 -17.04 10.25 4.91
N ALA A 162 -16.68 10.83 3.76
CA ALA A 162 -17.01 12.21 3.43
C ALA A 162 -18.23 12.30 2.50
N THR A 163 -18.99 13.39 2.58
CA THR A 163 -20.09 13.68 1.64
C THR A 163 -19.57 13.85 0.20
N SER A 164 -20.34 13.35 -0.77
CA SER A 164 -20.06 13.54 -2.21
C SER A 164 -20.33 14.99 -2.64
N GLY A 165 -19.80 15.35 -3.82
CA GLY A 165 -20.06 16.65 -4.46
C GLY A 165 -18.88 17.64 -4.46
N PRO A 166 -19.12 18.85 -4.99
CA PRO A 166 -18.15 19.93 -5.08
C PRO A 166 -17.56 20.33 -3.72
N ARG A 167 -16.30 20.79 -3.72
CA ARG A 167 -15.58 21.13 -2.49
C ARG A 167 -14.87 22.46 -2.61
N GLU A 168 -14.88 23.20 -1.51
CA GLU A 168 -14.20 24.49 -1.36
C GLU A 168 -13.02 24.38 -0.39
N LEU A 169 -12.06 25.30 -0.54
CA LEU A 169 -10.93 25.41 0.39
C LEU A 169 -11.41 25.96 1.74
N THR A 170 -10.88 25.39 2.81
CA THR A 170 -11.15 25.80 4.21
C THR A 170 -9.94 26.43 4.88
N VAL A 171 -8.85 26.56 4.13
CA VAL A 171 -7.56 27.05 4.60
C VAL A 171 -7.10 28.23 3.72
N PRO A 172 -6.28 29.16 4.26
CA PRO A 172 -5.70 30.23 3.46
C PRO A 172 -4.86 29.70 2.29
N ARG A 173 -4.83 30.43 1.16
CA ARG A 173 -4.08 30.02 -0.04
C ARG A 173 -2.60 29.76 0.23
N GLY A 174 -1.94 30.61 1.03
CA GLY A 174 -0.52 30.43 1.39
C GLY A 174 -0.26 29.11 2.14
N TYR A 175 -1.17 28.73 3.05
CA TYR A 175 -1.08 27.45 3.74
C TYR A 175 -1.30 26.26 2.77
N ALA A 176 -2.27 26.37 1.84
CA ALA A 176 -2.49 25.34 0.83
C ALA A 176 -1.27 25.15 -0.10
N ILE A 177 -0.63 26.25 -0.49
CA ILE A 177 0.62 26.21 -1.27
C ILE A 177 1.71 25.49 -0.47
N LEU A 178 1.92 25.84 0.80
CA LEU A 178 2.90 25.19 1.67
C LEU A 178 2.67 23.67 1.75
N VAL A 179 1.41 23.24 1.95
CA VAL A 179 1.07 21.81 1.98
C VAL A 179 1.36 21.14 0.63
N HIS A 180 1.08 21.78 -0.51
CA HIS A 180 1.40 21.20 -1.82
C HIS A 180 2.90 21.19 -2.14
N VAL A 181 3.65 22.21 -1.73
CA VAL A 181 5.12 22.20 -1.78
C VAL A 181 5.65 21.03 -0.94
N GLY A 182 5.10 20.81 0.26
CA GLY A 182 5.45 19.63 1.05
C GLY A 182 5.09 18.31 0.38
N SER A 183 4.02 18.22 -0.43
CA SER A 183 3.78 17.02 -1.26
C SER A 183 4.93 16.74 -2.22
N LEU A 184 5.44 17.79 -2.88
CA LEU A 184 6.56 17.67 -3.81
C LEU A 184 7.86 17.26 -3.08
N VAL A 185 8.14 17.88 -1.93
CA VAL A 185 9.32 17.55 -1.13
C VAL A 185 9.23 16.13 -0.56
N LEU A 186 8.05 15.68 -0.13
CA LEU A 186 7.83 14.29 0.30
C LEU A 186 8.05 13.31 -0.85
N ALA A 187 7.52 13.61 -2.04
CA ALA A 187 7.73 12.80 -3.24
C ALA A 187 9.21 12.72 -3.61
N ALA A 188 9.95 13.84 -3.54
CA ALA A 188 11.39 13.86 -3.76
C ALA A 188 12.12 13.02 -2.70
N THR A 189 11.74 13.14 -1.41
CA THR A 189 12.29 12.35 -0.32
C THR A 189 12.14 10.85 -0.60
N ILE A 190 10.94 10.42 -0.98
CA ILE A 190 10.66 9.02 -1.32
C ILE A 190 11.49 8.59 -2.54
N ALA A 191 11.55 9.40 -3.61
CA ALA A 191 12.32 9.07 -4.81
C ALA A 191 13.81 8.86 -4.49
N PHE A 192 14.44 9.76 -3.73
CA PHE A 192 15.82 9.57 -3.29
C PHE A 192 15.97 8.38 -2.32
N GLY A 193 14.95 8.07 -1.52
CA GLY A 193 14.93 6.89 -0.66
C GLY A 193 14.92 5.59 -1.46
N VAL A 194 14.14 5.54 -2.54
CA VAL A 194 14.11 4.42 -3.48
C VAL A 194 15.48 4.25 -4.16
N LEU A 195 16.09 5.35 -4.62
CA LEU A 195 17.43 5.31 -5.22
C LEU A 195 18.48 4.83 -4.21
N THR A 196 18.41 5.29 -2.96
CA THR A 196 19.33 4.86 -1.89
C THR A 196 19.18 3.37 -1.61
N THR A 197 17.94 2.89 -1.50
CA THR A 197 17.64 1.46 -1.26
C THR A 197 18.11 0.59 -2.43
N ALA A 198 17.94 1.06 -3.66
CA ALA A 198 18.37 0.38 -4.88
C ALA A 198 19.89 0.18 -4.99
N ASN A 199 20.68 1.01 -4.29
CA ASN A 199 22.14 0.92 -4.24
C ASN A 199 22.66 0.39 -2.90
N GLY A 200 21.78 0.03 -1.96
CA GLY A 200 22.15 -0.51 -0.66
C GLY A 200 22.35 -2.03 -0.66
N PRO A 201 23.00 -2.57 0.38
CA PRO A 201 23.32 -4.01 0.50
C PRO A 201 22.11 -4.92 0.68
N HIS A 202 20.92 -4.39 1.00
CA HIS A 202 19.72 -5.16 1.31
C HIS A 202 18.57 -4.91 0.32
N SER A 203 18.82 -5.10 -0.97
CA SER A 203 17.88 -4.79 -2.05
C SER A 203 17.08 -6.00 -2.55
N GLY A 204 16.73 -6.91 -1.64
CA GLY A 204 15.85 -8.06 -1.87
C GLY A 204 16.53 -9.43 -1.81
N ASP A 205 17.86 -9.48 -1.84
CA ASP A 205 18.68 -10.70 -1.71
C ASP A 205 20.11 -10.30 -1.27
N GLU A 206 20.72 -11.06 -0.36
CA GLU A 206 22.07 -10.79 0.18
C GLU A 206 23.20 -11.09 -0.82
N TYR A 207 22.94 -11.91 -1.84
CA TYR A 207 23.92 -12.30 -2.85
C TYR A 207 23.93 -11.37 -4.08
N VAL A 208 22.98 -10.43 -4.16
CA VAL A 208 22.88 -9.49 -5.29
C VAL A 208 23.76 -8.27 -5.02
N ILE A 209 24.98 -8.30 -5.54
CA ILE A 209 25.92 -7.18 -5.47
C ILE A 209 25.49 -6.08 -6.45
N ARG A 210 25.23 -4.88 -5.93
CA ARG A 210 24.82 -3.72 -6.74
C ARG A 210 26.05 -2.92 -7.19
N THR A 211 26.21 -2.79 -8.50
CA THR A 211 27.17 -1.86 -9.11
C THR A 211 26.43 -0.57 -9.46
N GLY A 212 26.80 0.56 -8.84
CA GLY A 212 26.07 1.82 -9.00
C GLY A 212 26.72 2.97 -8.24
N PHE A 213 25.89 3.84 -7.68
CA PHE A 213 26.35 4.99 -6.89
C PHE A 213 26.71 4.56 -5.46
N ASP A 214 27.64 5.28 -4.83
CA ASP A 214 28.00 5.06 -3.44
C ASP A 214 26.77 5.28 -2.52
N ALA A 215 26.37 4.20 -1.84
CA ALA A 215 25.21 4.20 -0.95
C ALA A 215 25.36 5.18 0.23
N THR A 216 26.59 5.43 0.69
CA THR A 216 26.89 6.38 1.76
C THR A 216 26.59 7.80 1.31
N ILE A 217 27.03 8.15 0.09
CA ILE A 217 26.74 9.47 -0.51
C ILE A 217 25.23 9.61 -0.74
N LEU A 218 24.59 8.59 -1.31
CA LEU A 218 23.15 8.61 -1.54
C LEU A 218 22.33 8.76 -0.26
N ALA A 219 22.75 8.14 0.85
CA ALA A 219 22.10 8.31 2.15
C ALA A 219 22.12 9.78 2.62
N HIS A 220 23.25 10.48 2.44
CA HIS A 220 23.33 11.91 2.72
C HIS A 220 22.44 12.74 1.77
N VAL A 221 22.48 12.46 0.47
CA VAL A 221 21.64 13.16 -0.52
C VAL A 221 20.15 12.94 -0.25
N HIS A 222 19.75 11.74 0.14
CA HIS A 222 18.38 11.41 0.54
C HIS A 222 17.95 12.17 1.80
N SER A 223 18.86 12.41 2.74
CA SER A 223 18.55 13.15 3.97
C SER A 223 18.18 14.62 3.72
N TRP A 224 18.68 15.26 2.65
CA TRP A 224 18.42 16.68 2.34
C TRP A 224 16.94 17.02 2.14
N PRO A 225 16.18 16.36 1.24
CA PRO A 225 14.75 16.59 1.14
C PRO A 225 14.03 16.13 2.42
N GLY A 226 14.56 15.16 3.18
CA GLY A 226 14.03 14.77 4.49
C GLY A 226 14.11 15.89 5.54
N TYR A 227 15.22 16.63 5.61
CA TYR A 227 15.35 17.81 6.47
C TYR A 227 14.40 18.93 6.05
N ALA A 228 14.32 19.20 4.74
CA ALA A 228 13.36 20.17 4.20
C ALA A 228 11.90 19.78 4.54
N MET A 229 11.55 18.49 4.40
CA MET A 229 10.24 17.97 4.75
C MET A 229 9.96 18.15 6.25
N SER A 230 10.94 17.91 7.11
CA SER A 230 10.80 18.09 8.57
C SER A 230 10.50 19.54 8.94
N GLY A 231 11.20 20.50 8.33
CA GLY A 231 10.94 21.93 8.51
C GLY A 231 9.54 22.33 8.01
N ILE A 232 9.16 21.86 6.82
CA ILE A 232 7.81 22.11 6.26
C ILE A 232 6.72 21.48 7.15
N ALA A 233 6.91 20.26 7.64
CA ALA A 233 5.98 19.57 8.51
C ALA A 233 5.73 20.36 9.80
N LEU A 234 6.80 20.85 10.43
CA LEU A 234 6.72 21.69 11.62
C LEU A 234 5.97 23.00 11.32
N ALA A 235 6.29 23.67 10.22
CA ALA A 235 5.60 24.89 9.80
C ALA A 235 4.10 24.66 9.57
N ILE A 236 3.73 23.56 8.91
CA ILE A 236 2.33 23.15 8.70
C ILE A 236 1.63 22.95 10.05
N VAL A 237 2.24 22.22 11.00
CA VAL A 237 1.65 21.99 12.33
C VAL A 237 1.46 23.32 13.07
N VAL A 238 2.51 24.14 13.16
CA VAL A 238 2.47 25.43 13.86
C VAL A 238 1.39 26.34 13.25
N LEU A 239 1.35 26.50 11.93
CA LEU A 239 0.35 27.33 11.26
C LEU A 239 -1.07 26.77 11.43
N ALA A 240 -1.24 25.45 11.38
CA ALA A 240 -2.55 24.82 11.60
C ALA A 240 -3.08 25.07 13.01
N TRP A 241 -2.20 25.02 14.02
CA TRP A 241 -2.57 25.29 15.41
C TRP A 241 -2.85 26.78 15.65
N LEU A 242 -1.94 27.67 15.23
CA LEU A 242 -2.08 29.12 15.42
C LEU A 242 -3.33 29.69 14.75
N ARG A 243 -3.79 29.08 13.67
CA ARG A 243 -4.95 29.52 12.88
C ARG A 243 -6.20 28.65 13.08
N GLY A 244 -6.16 27.67 13.98
CA GLY A 244 -7.31 26.78 14.24
C GLY A 244 -7.80 26.01 13.01
N LEU A 245 -6.90 25.60 12.11
CA LEU A 245 -7.26 24.99 10.82
C LEU A 245 -7.76 23.54 11.00
N PRO A 246 -8.67 23.07 10.13
CA PRO A 246 -9.20 21.70 10.19
C PRO A 246 -8.15 20.61 9.92
N THR A 247 -6.97 20.99 9.45
CA THR A 247 -5.82 20.11 9.20
C THR A 247 -5.03 19.74 10.45
N ARG A 248 -5.27 20.40 11.61
CA ARG A 248 -4.50 20.24 12.85
C ARG A 248 -4.27 18.79 13.29
N GLY A 249 -5.31 17.95 13.27
CA GLY A 249 -5.17 16.56 13.70
C GLY A 249 -4.22 15.78 12.81
N TRP A 250 -4.45 15.82 11.50
CA TRP A 250 -3.64 15.08 10.52
C TRP A 250 -2.24 15.66 10.32
N SER A 251 -2.03 16.96 10.54
CA SER A 251 -0.69 17.54 10.52
C SER A 251 0.15 17.04 11.71
N VAL A 252 -0.45 16.93 12.90
CA VAL A 252 0.21 16.33 14.08
C VAL A 252 0.49 14.84 13.85
N THR A 253 -0.47 14.08 13.33
CA THR A 253 -0.26 12.66 13.00
C THR A 253 0.89 12.50 12.01
N PHE A 254 0.92 13.29 10.94
CA PHE A 254 2.00 13.24 9.96
C PHE A 254 3.35 13.59 10.59
N LEU A 255 3.43 14.66 11.39
CA LEU A 255 4.69 15.02 12.08
C LEU A 255 5.16 13.93 13.03
N ALA A 256 4.25 13.30 13.78
CA ALA A 256 4.60 12.20 14.69
C ALA A 256 5.19 11.01 13.94
N VAL A 257 4.55 10.57 12.85
CA VAL A 257 5.09 9.49 12.00
C VAL A 257 6.43 9.91 11.39
N LEU A 258 6.57 11.15 10.93
CA LEU A 258 7.80 11.66 10.34
C LEU A 258 8.96 11.70 11.35
N ILE A 259 8.70 12.07 12.62
CA ILE A 259 9.73 12.01 13.67
C ILE A 259 10.23 10.58 13.84
N VAL A 260 9.32 9.60 13.93
CA VAL A 260 9.71 8.19 14.03
C VAL A 260 10.46 7.73 12.77
N GLN A 261 10.02 8.16 11.58
CA GLN A 261 10.70 7.89 10.30
C GLN A 261 12.14 8.38 10.31
N VAL A 262 12.38 9.61 10.78
CA VAL A 262 13.73 10.20 10.88
C VAL A 262 14.58 9.45 11.89
N LEU A 263 14.04 9.17 13.09
CA LEU A 263 14.77 8.45 14.14
C LEU A 263 15.19 7.05 13.67
N VAL A 264 14.26 6.29 13.08
CA VAL A 264 14.56 4.96 12.51
C VAL A 264 15.55 5.08 11.34
N GLY A 265 15.40 6.10 10.49
CA GLY A 265 16.28 6.36 9.36
C GLY A 265 17.73 6.62 9.75
N VAL A 266 17.95 7.43 10.79
CA VAL A 266 19.28 7.68 11.34
C VAL A 266 19.82 6.43 12.04
N TRP A 267 18.99 5.72 12.79
CA TRP A 267 19.40 4.51 13.49
C TRP A 267 19.86 3.42 12.51
N GLN A 268 19.10 3.13 11.45
CA GLN A 268 19.51 2.12 10.48
C GLN A 268 20.83 2.47 9.78
N ALA A 269 21.05 3.76 9.46
CA ALA A 269 22.27 4.19 8.78
C ALA A 269 23.50 3.97 9.67
N ASN A 270 23.37 4.23 10.97
CA ASN A 270 24.46 4.05 11.94
C ASN A 270 24.65 2.57 12.36
N ALA A 271 23.61 1.75 12.28
CA ALA A 271 23.64 0.35 12.68
C ALA A 271 23.99 -0.62 11.54
N SER A 272 24.60 -0.12 10.46
CA SER A 272 24.97 -0.93 9.28
C SER A 272 23.77 -1.58 8.57
N LEU A 273 22.66 -0.84 8.50
CA LEU A 273 21.44 -1.19 7.75
C LEU A 273 20.76 -2.51 8.15
N PRO A 274 20.42 -2.77 9.43
CA PRO A 274 19.77 -4.02 9.82
C PRO A 274 18.45 -4.22 9.05
N PRO A 275 18.19 -5.41 8.43
CA PRO A 275 17.04 -5.60 7.55
C PRO A 275 15.68 -5.25 8.17
N LEU A 276 15.51 -5.52 9.46
CA LEU A 276 14.29 -5.18 10.19
C LEU A 276 14.07 -3.66 10.25
N LEU A 277 15.12 -2.87 10.51
CA LEU A 277 15.01 -1.41 10.57
C LEU A 277 14.73 -0.82 9.19
N VAL A 278 15.33 -1.38 8.13
CA VAL A 278 15.02 -1.02 6.74
C VAL A 278 13.55 -1.26 6.44
N GLY A 279 13.03 -2.45 6.77
CA GLY A 279 11.61 -2.78 6.61
C GLY A 279 10.69 -1.82 7.38
N VAL A 280 11.02 -1.53 8.64
CA VAL A 280 10.26 -0.56 9.47
C VAL A 280 10.29 0.84 8.84
N HIS A 281 11.44 1.30 8.34
CA HIS A 281 11.58 2.60 7.68
C HIS A 281 10.76 2.68 6.38
N MET A 282 10.66 1.59 5.62
CA MET A 282 9.82 1.52 4.42
C MET A 282 8.33 1.57 4.76
N VAL A 283 7.89 0.86 5.81
CA VAL A 283 6.50 0.91 6.29
C VAL A 283 6.13 2.32 6.78
N LEU A 284 7.01 2.93 7.57
CA LEU A 284 6.83 4.29 8.06
C LEU A 284 6.84 5.33 6.92
N ALA A 285 7.60 5.11 5.84
CA ALA A 285 7.51 5.94 4.63
C ALA A 285 6.11 5.86 3.98
N ALA A 286 5.55 4.66 3.87
CA ALA A 286 4.19 4.46 3.35
C ALA A 286 3.12 5.10 4.26
N LEU A 287 3.27 4.97 5.58
CA LEU A 287 2.38 5.62 6.56
C LEU A 287 2.49 7.15 6.51
N SER A 288 3.70 7.68 6.33
CA SER A 288 3.94 9.12 6.15
C SER A 288 3.22 9.65 4.92
N ALA A 289 3.31 8.93 3.79
CA ALA A 289 2.63 9.29 2.55
C ALA A 289 1.10 9.23 2.70
N ALA A 290 0.56 8.17 3.33
CA ALA A 290 -0.87 8.06 3.63
C ALA A 290 -1.39 9.19 4.54
N ALA A 291 -0.66 9.50 5.61
CA ALA A 291 -1.00 10.59 6.53
C ALA A 291 -0.97 11.95 5.81
N TYR A 292 -0.01 12.15 4.90
CA TYR A 292 0.08 13.38 4.11
C TYR A 292 -1.09 13.52 3.12
N VAL A 293 -1.53 12.43 2.48
CA VAL A 293 -2.74 12.44 1.64
C VAL A 293 -3.96 12.83 2.47
N ALA A 294 -4.12 12.25 3.67
CA ALA A 294 -5.21 12.60 4.56
C ALA A 294 -5.18 14.08 4.98
N LEU A 295 -3.99 14.61 5.29
CA LEU A 295 -3.77 16.04 5.53
C LEU A 295 -4.20 16.91 4.33
N VAL A 296 -3.77 16.57 3.12
CA VAL A 296 -4.11 17.31 1.88
C VAL A 296 -5.63 17.34 1.68
N LEU A 297 -6.30 16.20 1.85
CA LEU A 297 -7.75 16.11 1.66
C LEU A 297 -8.55 16.89 2.72
N ARG A 298 -7.98 17.13 3.91
CA ARG A 298 -8.59 17.94 4.97
C ARG A 298 -8.50 19.44 4.76
N MET A 299 -7.78 19.91 3.73
CA MET A 299 -7.80 21.31 3.32
C MET A 299 -9.14 21.74 2.69
N LYS A 300 -9.97 20.78 2.25
CA LYS A 300 -11.23 21.05 1.54
C LYS A 300 -12.44 20.40 2.20
N ARG A 301 -13.56 21.14 2.25
CA ARG A 301 -14.86 20.63 2.72
C ARG A 301 -15.91 20.62 1.58
N PRO A 302 -16.98 19.82 1.69
CA PRO A 302 -18.13 19.93 0.78
C PRO A 302 -18.76 21.32 0.83
N ILE A 303 -19.20 21.84 -0.31
CA ILE A 303 -19.95 23.10 -0.38
C ILE A 303 -21.36 22.87 0.18
N SER A 304 -21.77 23.68 1.16
CA SER A 304 -23.11 23.58 1.76
C SER A 304 -24.18 23.94 0.74
N GLY A 305 -25.24 23.12 0.63
CA GLY A 305 -26.37 23.38 -0.30
C GLY A 305 -26.18 22.89 -1.73
N SER A 306 -25.06 22.27 -2.08
CA SER A 306 -24.91 21.58 -3.38
C SER A 306 -25.72 20.28 -3.38
N PRO A 307 -26.46 19.94 -4.46
CA PRO A 307 -27.20 18.70 -4.53
C PRO A 307 -26.25 17.52 -4.33
N SER A 308 -26.44 16.79 -3.22
CA SER A 308 -25.76 15.51 -3.02
C SER A 308 -26.27 14.56 -4.11
N THR A 309 -25.36 13.88 -4.81
CA THR A 309 -25.77 12.72 -5.60
C THR A 309 -26.51 11.75 -4.67
N PRO A 310 -27.74 11.31 -5.01
CA PRO A 310 -28.53 10.45 -4.14
C PRO A 310 -27.74 9.17 -3.78
N ARG A 311 -27.85 8.76 -2.51
CA ARG A 311 -27.22 7.54 -1.96
C ARG A 311 -27.68 6.28 -2.68
#